data_AF-C0CH23-F1
#
_entry.id   AF-C0CH23-F1
#
_cell.length_a   1.000
_cell.length_b   1.000
_cell.length_c   1.000
_cell.angle_alpha   90.00
_cell.angle_beta   90.00
_cell.angle_gamma   90.00
#
_symmetry.space_group_name_H-M   'P 1'
#
loop_
_entity.id
_entity.type
_entity.pdbx_description
1 polymer ?
#
loop_
_entity_poly.entity_id
_entity_poly.type
_entity_poly.pdbx_seq_one_letter_code
_entity_poly.pdbx_strand_id
1 'polypeptide(L)'
;MHKVIDRKERPIKAGVPKTLGAVKQDGGYNFAVEVPQEKRASLLLYRRGEELPEQEIVLSDQFRTGDIAAVFLPGFNARGYEYNYKIDGVVVPDPYARKIVGKEKFAESLSEKNPHQVRCGFWDGSQQIWEGDRSPQIPYEEMILYKVHVRGYTRSPKLKGRYKGTFRGLSEKIPYLKELGINGLEIMPAYEFWEIPVPAALENGKMIRMRQEWGRLNFWGYTAGYYFAPKSSYASSANPILEFQRLVRSLHDAGIELIMEFFFPKEVNPVAVLEVLRFWKWNYHVDGFHLLGEGVWPDMILRDPMLRNTKLIVGGFDNHAVYPDGPPKLRNVAVSHYGFEQTMRRLLKSDEDMLPAALGLIRENPSAHGVIHYMASQDGFTMMDMVSMIIGIMRRTVRIMRMEPAIIIPGTVEWKVLPGAKQCAN
;
A
#
# COMPACT_ATOMS: atom_id res chain seq x y z
N MET A 1 -14.09 16.78 40.94
CA MET A 1 -13.59 18.15 40.71
C MET A 1 -12.35 18.07 39.82
N HIS A 2 -12.50 18.24 38.51
CA HIS A 2 -11.34 18.38 37.62
C HIS A 2 -10.78 19.79 37.84
N LYS A 3 -9.54 19.90 38.32
CA LYS A 3 -8.81 21.17 38.38
C LYS A 3 -8.71 21.70 36.95
N VAL A 4 -9.52 22.72 36.63
CA VAL A 4 -9.29 23.58 35.47
C VAL A 4 -7.99 24.33 35.78
N ILE A 5 -6.87 23.78 35.33
CA ILE A 5 -5.60 24.49 35.34
C ILE A 5 -5.77 25.57 34.28
N ASP A 6 -5.82 26.83 34.72
CA ASP A 6 -5.73 28.00 33.86
C ASP A 6 -4.36 27.93 33.14
N ARG A 7 -4.36 27.43 31.90
CA ARG A 7 -3.15 27.16 31.12
C ARG A 7 -2.99 28.30 30.12
N LYS A 8 -1.83 28.98 30.18
CA LYS A 8 -1.42 30.03 29.24
C LYS A 8 -1.80 29.67 27.80
N GLU A 9 -2.50 30.58 27.14
CA GLU A 9 -2.75 30.51 25.70
C GLU A 9 -1.44 30.32 24.96
N ARG A 10 -1.41 29.38 24.01
CA ARG A 10 -0.23 29.20 23.15
C ARG A 10 -0.21 30.31 22.11
N PRO A 11 0.96 30.90 21.81
CA PRO A 11 1.07 31.79 20.67
C PRO A 11 0.73 31.01 19.40
N ILE A 12 -0.13 31.58 18.56
CA ILE A 12 -0.50 31.04 17.25
C ILE A 12 -0.22 32.10 16.18
N LYS A 13 0.21 31.68 15.00
CA LYS A 13 0.40 32.54 13.83
C LYS A 13 -0.31 31.94 12.62
N ALA A 14 -0.51 32.75 11.58
CA ALA A 14 -0.92 32.23 10.28
C ALA A 14 0.11 31.21 9.77
N GLY A 15 -0.38 30.05 9.34
CA GLY A 15 0.44 28.99 8.78
C GLY A 15 0.66 29.15 7.28
N VAL A 16 1.38 28.19 6.71
CA VAL A 16 1.64 28.07 5.27
C VAL A 16 0.66 27.04 4.68
N PRO A 17 -0.30 27.46 3.84
CA PRO A 17 -1.33 26.55 3.30
C PRO A 17 -0.79 25.59 2.22
N LYS A 18 0.37 25.90 1.62
CA LYS A 18 1.01 25.09 0.57
C LYS A 18 1.52 23.73 1.07
N THR A 19 1.66 23.54 2.38
CA THR A 19 2.24 22.31 2.95
C THR A 19 1.24 21.67 3.90
N LEU A 20 0.42 20.78 3.34
CA LEU A 20 -0.62 20.04 4.06
C LEU A 20 -0.03 19.09 5.12
N GLY A 21 -0.84 18.83 6.12
CA GLY A 21 -0.50 18.03 7.30
C GLY A 21 0.22 18.81 8.40
N ALA A 22 0.72 18.08 9.39
CA ALA A 22 1.60 18.62 10.44
C ALA A 22 3.07 18.49 10.05
N VAL A 23 3.70 19.60 9.68
CA VAL A 23 5.08 19.65 9.18
C VAL A 23 5.94 20.55 10.06
N LYS A 24 7.09 20.03 10.50
CA LYS A 24 8.08 20.81 11.24
C LYS A 24 8.66 21.89 10.31
N GLN A 25 8.72 23.12 10.81
CA GLN A 25 9.36 24.25 10.15
C GLN A 25 10.31 24.92 11.15
N ASP A 26 11.11 25.87 10.68
CA ASP A 26 12.04 26.59 11.54
C ASP A 26 11.30 27.27 12.68
N GLY A 27 11.70 26.93 13.90
CA GLY A 27 11.12 27.49 15.11
C GLY A 27 9.71 27.00 15.46
N GLY A 28 9.16 25.94 14.86
CA GLY A 28 7.83 25.43 15.24
C GLY A 28 7.24 24.34 14.35
N TYR A 29 5.91 24.24 14.36
CA TYR A 29 5.15 23.31 13.51
C TYR A 29 4.06 24.05 12.75
N ASN A 30 3.99 23.80 11.45
CA ASN A 30 2.90 24.20 10.58
C ASN A 30 1.87 23.08 10.51
N PHE A 31 0.60 23.43 10.70
CA PHE A 31 -0.54 22.54 10.52
C PHE A 31 -1.39 23.13 9.41
N ALA A 32 -1.62 22.36 8.35
CA ALA A 32 -2.55 22.76 7.30
C ALA A 32 -3.46 21.59 6.93
N VAL A 33 -4.75 21.88 6.79
CA VAL A 33 -5.78 20.88 6.48
C VAL A 33 -6.86 21.49 5.61
N GLU A 34 -7.39 20.69 4.71
CA GLU A 34 -8.55 21.06 3.90
C GLU A 34 -9.82 21.01 4.76
N VAL A 35 -10.55 22.11 4.80
CA VAL A 35 -11.79 22.29 5.54
C VAL A 35 -12.79 23.01 4.62
N PRO A 36 -13.90 22.38 4.25
CA PRO A 36 -14.96 23.04 3.49
C PRO A 36 -15.36 24.39 4.11
N GLN A 37 -15.68 25.40 3.29
CA GLN A 37 -15.97 26.77 3.77
C GLN A 37 -17.07 26.82 4.82
N GLU A 38 -18.09 25.97 4.69
CA GLU A 38 -19.24 25.94 5.57
C GLU A 38 -18.97 25.27 6.93
N LYS A 39 -17.83 24.57 7.06
CA LYS A 39 -17.52 23.78 8.26
C LYS A 39 -16.55 24.49 9.17
N ARG A 40 -16.81 24.41 10.48
CA ARG A 40 -15.86 24.86 11.51
C ARG A 40 -14.84 23.78 11.79
N ALA A 41 -13.59 24.17 12.01
CA ALA A 41 -12.51 23.26 12.36
C ALA A 41 -11.69 23.76 13.55
N SER A 42 -11.22 22.82 14.36
CA SER A 42 -10.25 23.06 15.42
C SER A 42 -9.12 22.04 15.34
N LEU A 43 -7.90 22.45 15.68
CA LEU A 43 -6.76 21.56 15.94
C LEU A 43 -6.82 21.09 17.39
N LEU A 44 -6.87 19.77 17.60
CA LEU A 44 -6.82 19.15 18.92
C LEU A 44 -5.40 18.66 19.22
N LEU A 45 -4.85 19.07 20.35
CA LEU A 45 -3.53 18.64 20.82
C LEU A 45 -3.66 17.79 22.07
N TYR A 46 -3.07 16.61 22.06
CA TYR A 46 -3.09 15.65 23.16
C TYR A 46 -1.69 15.51 23.72
N ARG A 47 -1.53 15.52 25.06
CA ARG A 47 -0.29 15.00 25.64
C ARG A 47 -0.29 13.49 25.46
N ARG A 48 0.87 12.92 25.11
CA ARG A 48 1.01 11.47 24.99
C ARG A 48 0.59 10.78 26.29
N GLY A 49 -0.24 9.76 26.16
CA GLY A 49 -0.79 8.99 27.27
C GLY A 49 -2.08 9.57 27.88
N GLU A 50 -2.47 10.80 27.56
CA GLU A 50 -3.74 11.38 28.02
C GLU A 50 -4.89 10.97 27.10
N GLU A 51 -6.09 10.74 27.63
CA GLU A 51 -7.27 10.34 26.85
C GLU A 51 -7.96 11.51 26.14
N LEU A 52 -7.89 12.71 26.73
CA LEU A 52 -8.58 13.91 26.25
C LEU A 52 -7.58 14.94 25.72
N PRO A 53 -8.00 15.80 24.78
CA PRO A 53 -7.13 16.86 24.28
C PRO A 53 -6.75 17.81 25.43
N GLU A 54 -5.47 18.17 25.48
CA GLU A 54 -4.99 19.24 26.34
C GLU A 54 -5.50 20.60 25.86
N GLN A 55 -5.57 20.79 24.54
CA GLN A 55 -5.94 22.05 23.92
C GLN A 55 -6.75 21.83 22.65
N GLU A 56 -7.69 22.75 22.42
CA GLU A 56 -8.46 22.91 21.20
C GLU A 56 -8.16 24.32 20.64
N ILE A 57 -7.52 24.38 19.48
CA ILE A 57 -7.15 25.64 18.80
C ILE A 57 -8.11 25.83 17.63
N VAL A 58 -8.96 26.85 17.69
CA VAL A 58 -9.94 27.14 16.64
C VAL A 58 -9.23 27.63 15.37
N LEU A 59 -9.49 26.98 14.25
CA LEU A 59 -9.01 27.39 12.93
C LEU A 59 -9.97 28.42 12.32
N SER A 60 -9.95 29.64 12.88
CA SER A 60 -10.80 30.75 12.43
C SER A 60 -10.50 31.19 11.00
N ASP A 61 -11.43 31.90 10.37
CA ASP A 61 -11.36 32.31 8.95
C ASP A 61 -10.12 33.16 8.59
N GLN A 62 -9.54 33.88 9.55
CA GLN A 62 -8.29 34.62 9.35
C GLN A 62 -7.09 33.72 8.98
N PHE A 63 -7.18 32.41 9.22
CA PHE A 63 -6.16 31.41 8.93
C PHE A 63 -6.45 30.61 7.66
N ARG A 64 -7.49 30.98 6.90
CA ARG A 64 -7.89 30.28 5.67
C ARG A 64 -7.26 30.87 4.42
N THR A 65 -6.99 30.02 3.46
CA THR A 65 -6.66 30.38 2.07
C THR A 65 -7.41 29.41 1.17
N GLY A 66 -8.51 29.87 0.56
CA GLY A 66 -9.49 28.96 -0.04
C GLY A 66 -9.99 27.97 1.02
N ASP A 67 -10.11 26.71 0.65
CA ASP A 67 -10.56 25.62 1.54
C ASP A 67 -9.46 25.10 2.47
N ILE A 68 -8.28 25.71 2.51
CA ILE A 68 -7.18 25.26 3.39
C ILE A 68 -7.11 26.17 4.60
N ALA A 69 -7.25 25.59 5.79
CA ALA A 69 -6.97 26.26 7.05
C ALA A 69 -5.54 25.93 7.50
N ALA A 70 -4.73 26.95 7.78
CA ALA A 70 -3.33 26.77 8.16
C ALA A 70 -2.91 27.62 9.37
N VAL A 71 -2.38 26.95 10.40
CA VAL A 71 -1.85 27.59 11.61
C VAL A 71 -0.43 27.15 11.91
N PHE A 72 0.38 28.07 12.40
CA PHE A 72 1.74 27.81 12.85
C PHE A 72 1.82 27.96 14.36
N LEU A 73 2.44 26.97 15.01
CA LEU A 73 2.70 26.96 16.46
C LEU A 73 4.19 27.20 16.73
N PRO A 74 4.60 28.44 17.09
CA PRO A 74 5.98 28.75 17.41
C PRO A 74 6.45 28.01 18.68
N GLY A 75 7.68 27.50 18.65
CA GLY A 75 8.31 26.79 19.77
C GLY A 75 7.65 25.45 20.12
N PHE A 76 6.73 24.95 19.30
CA PHE A 76 5.99 23.73 19.61
C PHE A 76 6.88 22.48 19.58
N ASN A 77 6.96 21.80 20.72
CA ASN A 77 7.68 20.53 20.84
C ASN A 77 6.74 19.34 20.67
N ALA A 78 6.70 18.80 19.45
CA ALA A 78 5.85 17.68 19.08
C ALA A 78 6.17 16.34 19.76
N ARG A 79 7.36 16.16 20.38
CA ARG A 79 7.76 14.87 20.96
C ARG A 79 6.84 14.38 22.08
N GLY A 80 6.25 15.31 22.83
CA GLY A 80 5.32 15.01 23.93
C GLY A 80 3.86 14.96 23.51
N TYR A 81 3.56 15.10 22.21
CA TYR A 81 2.21 15.34 21.73
C TYR A 81 1.76 14.35 20.63
N GLU A 82 0.44 14.29 20.50
CA GLU A 82 -0.33 13.72 19.40
C GLU A 82 -1.38 14.77 19.00
N TYR A 83 -1.98 14.64 17.83
CA TYR A 83 -2.98 15.60 17.36
C TYR A 83 -4.09 14.93 16.55
N ASN A 84 -5.18 15.66 16.37
CA ASN A 84 -6.25 15.40 15.39
C ASN A 84 -6.89 16.74 15.00
N TYR A 85 -7.79 16.71 14.04
CA TYR A 85 -8.71 17.82 13.82
C TYR A 85 -10.09 17.48 14.38
N LYS A 86 -10.87 18.52 14.67
CA LYS A 86 -12.30 18.42 14.96
C LYS A 86 -13.02 19.26 13.94
N ILE A 87 -13.70 18.62 12.98
CA ILE A 87 -14.40 19.27 11.88
C ILE A 87 -15.89 19.04 12.09
N ASP A 88 -16.64 20.13 12.22
CA ASP A 88 -18.09 20.11 12.46
C ASP A 88 -18.50 19.20 13.64
N GLY A 89 -17.75 19.29 14.73
CA GLY A 89 -17.96 18.48 15.94
C GLY A 89 -17.40 17.05 15.88
N VAL A 90 -16.96 16.57 14.71
CA VAL A 90 -16.42 15.21 14.52
C VAL A 90 -14.89 15.24 14.62
N VAL A 91 -14.33 14.39 15.48
CA VAL A 91 -12.88 14.22 15.59
C VAL A 91 -12.40 13.33 14.44
N VAL A 92 -11.48 13.85 13.64
CA VAL A 92 -10.93 13.18 12.47
C VAL A 92 -9.40 13.22 12.49
N PRO A 93 -8.72 12.11 12.20
CA PRO A 93 -7.30 12.14 11.93
C PRO A 93 -7.02 12.87 10.62
N ASP A 94 -5.87 13.52 10.57
CA ASP A 94 -5.33 14.24 9.43
C ASP A 94 -5.03 13.28 8.26
N PRO A 95 -5.60 13.48 7.06
CA PRO A 95 -5.28 12.69 5.87
C PRO A 95 -3.79 12.67 5.49
N TYR A 96 -3.05 13.72 5.87
CA TYR A 96 -1.62 13.89 5.65
C TYR A 96 -0.77 13.46 6.86
N ALA A 97 -1.37 12.79 7.84
CA ALA A 97 -0.65 12.24 8.98
C ALA A 97 0.39 11.22 8.51
N ARG A 98 1.65 11.47 8.90
CA ARG A 98 2.79 10.58 8.62
C ARG A 98 2.87 9.39 9.57
N LYS A 99 2.12 9.43 10.67
CA LYS A 99 2.01 8.38 11.68
C LYS A 99 0.60 8.36 12.23
N ILE A 100 0.02 7.17 12.35
CA ILE A 100 -1.25 6.93 13.04
C ILE A 100 -0.96 6.12 14.32
N VAL A 101 -1.61 6.49 15.42
CA VAL A 101 -1.51 5.88 16.75
C VAL A 101 -2.88 5.33 17.14
N GLY A 102 -2.92 4.21 17.87
CA GLY A 102 -4.17 3.56 18.30
C GLY A 102 -4.71 2.54 17.29
N LYS A 103 -3.86 2.11 16.34
CA LYS A 103 -4.17 1.08 15.32
C LYS A 103 -3.11 -0.03 15.26
N GLU A 104 -2.30 -0.17 16.30
CA GLU A 104 -1.17 -1.10 16.35
C GLU A 104 -1.58 -2.57 16.31
N LYS A 105 -2.84 -2.90 16.61
CA LYS A 105 -3.37 -4.26 16.50
C LYS A 105 -4.29 -4.40 15.29
N PHE A 106 -3.98 -5.37 14.44
CA PHE A 106 -4.77 -5.67 13.25
C PHE A 106 -6.17 -6.17 13.62
N ALA A 107 -7.20 -5.56 13.03
CA ALA A 107 -8.61 -5.91 13.26
C ALA A 107 -9.05 -5.77 14.73
N GLU A 108 -8.48 -4.80 15.46
CA GLU A 108 -8.99 -4.41 16.78
C GLU A 108 -10.23 -3.52 16.63
N SER A 109 -11.33 -3.93 17.26
CA SER A 109 -12.55 -3.12 17.34
C SER A 109 -12.33 -1.94 18.26
N LEU A 110 -12.65 -0.74 17.78
CA LEU A 110 -12.58 0.49 18.56
C LEU A 110 -13.96 0.86 19.11
N SER A 111 -13.99 1.47 20.30
CA SER A 111 -15.24 1.91 20.92
C SER A 111 -15.84 3.10 20.18
N GLU A 112 -17.09 3.00 19.72
CA GLU A 112 -17.78 4.13 19.10
C GLU A 112 -17.97 5.32 20.07
N LYS A 113 -17.92 5.05 21.38
CA LYS A 113 -18.11 6.06 22.43
C LYS A 113 -16.88 6.91 22.69
N ASN A 114 -15.70 6.52 22.19
CA ASN A 114 -14.46 7.25 22.40
C ASN A 114 -13.87 7.72 21.05
N PRO A 115 -14.17 8.96 20.61
CA PRO A 115 -13.68 9.49 19.33
C PRO A 115 -12.18 9.82 19.33
N HIS A 116 -11.48 9.64 20.46
CA HIS A 116 -10.08 10.00 20.64
C HIS A 116 -9.12 8.81 20.62
N GLN A 117 -9.60 7.59 20.31
CA GLN A 117 -8.77 6.38 20.31
C GLN A 117 -7.73 6.32 19.18
N VAL A 118 -8.01 6.93 18.03
CA VAL A 118 -7.08 7.00 16.89
C VAL A 118 -6.60 8.42 16.73
N ARG A 119 -5.29 8.60 16.67
CA ARG A 119 -4.65 9.92 16.66
C ARG A 119 -3.52 10.00 15.65
N CYS A 120 -3.21 11.21 15.26
CA CYS A 120 -2.04 11.50 14.44
C CYS A 120 -0.81 11.67 15.34
N GLY A 121 0.25 10.94 14.99
CA GLY A 121 1.58 11.13 15.54
C GLY A 121 2.39 12.09 14.67
N PHE A 122 3.44 12.66 15.25
CA PHE A 122 4.37 13.51 14.53
C PHE A 122 5.58 12.71 14.03
N TRP A 123 6.02 13.03 12.82
CA TRP A 123 7.29 12.59 12.27
C TRP A 123 7.96 13.75 11.52
N ASP A 124 9.15 14.13 11.99
CA ASP A 124 9.89 15.30 11.51
C ASP A 124 10.98 14.97 10.49
N GLY A 125 10.97 13.77 9.90
CA GLY A 125 12.03 13.33 9.01
C GLY A 125 13.27 12.81 9.74
N SER A 126 13.33 12.89 11.08
CA SER A 126 14.41 12.27 11.84
C SER A 126 14.34 10.74 11.76
N GLN A 127 15.47 10.07 12.01
CA GLN A 127 15.64 8.61 11.98
C GLN A 127 15.75 7.95 10.60
N GLN A 128 16.08 8.71 9.55
CA GLN A 128 16.44 8.13 8.26
C GLN A 128 17.71 7.27 8.38
N ILE A 129 17.66 6.09 7.76
CA ILE A 129 18.74 5.09 7.79
C ILE A 129 19.33 4.85 6.40
N TRP A 130 19.41 5.88 5.57
CA TRP A 130 19.73 5.75 4.15
C TRP A 130 21.22 5.90 3.81
N GLU A 131 22.07 6.12 4.81
CA GLU A 131 23.50 6.20 4.57
C GLU A 131 24.02 4.89 3.95
N GLY A 132 24.61 5.03 2.76
CA GLY A 132 25.13 3.93 1.95
C GLY A 132 24.09 3.11 1.18
N ASP A 133 22.80 3.40 1.32
CA ASP A 133 21.74 2.71 0.60
C ASP A 133 21.79 3.00 -0.91
N ARG A 134 21.55 1.97 -1.73
CA ARG A 134 21.49 2.08 -3.19
C ARG A 134 20.36 1.21 -3.72
N SER A 135 19.39 1.86 -4.36
CA SER A 135 18.33 1.17 -5.10
C SER A 135 18.94 0.29 -6.21
N PRO A 136 18.49 -0.96 -6.38
CA PRO A 136 19.00 -1.87 -7.41
C PRO A 136 18.82 -1.40 -8.86
N GLN A 137 17.77 -0.61 -9.17
CA GLN A 137 17.49 -0.05 -10.50
C GLN A 137 17.40 -1.11 -11.63
N ILE A 138 16.71 -2.23 -11.37
CA ILE A 138 16.55 -3.38 -12.27
C ILE A 138 15.63 -3.02 -13.44
N PRO A 139 16.03 -3.15 -14.71
CA PRO A 139 15.13 -2.92 -15.85
C PRO A 139 13.91 -3.85 -15.84
N TYR A 140 12.76 -3.43 -16.38
CA TYR A 140 11.54 -4.27 -16.40
C TYR A 140 11.74 -5.61 -17.12
N GLU A 141 12.56 -5.64 -18.18
CA GLU A 141 12.90 -6.84 -18.94
C GLU A 141 13.69 -7.90 -18.15
N GLU A 142 14.34 -7.51 -17.05
CA GLU A 142 15.10 -8.41 -16.17
C GLU A 142 14.31 -8.76 -14.89
N MET A 143 13.12 -8.17 -14.73
CA MET A 143 12.39 -8.24 -13.47
C MET A 143 11.53 -9.49 -13.35
N ILE A 144 11.66 -10.17 -12.21
CA ILE A 144 10.81 -11.27 -11.77
C ILE A 144 10.07 -10.79 -10.51
N LEU A 145 8.82 -10.39 -10.70
CA LEU A 145 7.96 -9.88 -9.65
C LEU A 145 7.35 -10.99 -8.79
N TYR A 146 7.40 -10.80 -7.48
CA TYR A 146 6.72 -11.66 -6.52
C TYR A 146 5.78 -10.84 -5.65
N LYS A 147 4.48 -11.05 -5.83
CA LYS A 147 3.44 -10.32 -5.11
C LYS A 147 3.11 -10.97 -3.79
N VAL A 148 3.12 -10.18 -2.70
CA VAL A 148 2.82 -10.67 -1.35
C VAL A 148 1.91 -9.73 -0.56
N HIS A 149 1.13 -10.33 0.33
CA HIS A 149 0.49 -9.62 1.42
C HIS A 149 1.41 -9.61 2.65
N VAL A 150 1.87 -8.43 3.12
CA VAL A 150 2.81 -8.31 4.26
C VAL A 150 2.40 -9.16 5.46
N ARG A 151 1.14 -9.00 5.92
CA ARG A 151 0.60 -9.83 6.99
C ARG A 151 0.47 -11.31 6.62
N GLY A 152 -0.27 -11.63 5.56
CA GLY A 152 -0.58 -13.00 5.16
C GLY A 152 0.65 -13.88 4.97
N TYR A 153 1.73 -13.32 4.42
CA TYR A 153 2.94 -14.06 4.04
C TYR A 153 3.59 -14.81 5.21
N THR A 154 3.55 -14.24 6.42
CA THR A 154 4.18 -14.86 7.60
C THR A 154 3.21 -15.13 8.76
N ARG A 155 1.89 -14.91 8.58
CA ARG A 155 0.91 -15.07 9.67
C ARG A 155 0.44 -16.50 9.91
N SER A 156 0.81 -17.46 9.06
CA SER A 156 0.43 -18.86 9.21
C SER A 156 0.78 -19.42 10.60
N PRO A 157 -0.15 -20.13 11.27
CA PRO A 157 0.14 -20.81 12.54
C PRO A 157 1.29 -21.82 12.44
N LYS A 158 1.46 -22.44 11.26
CA LYS A 158 2.49 -23.47 11.00
C LYS A 158 3.92 -22.93 10.95
N LEU A 159 4.10 -21.64 10.67
CA LEU A 159 5.42 -21.02 10.68
C LEU A 159 5.89 -20.83 12.13
N LYS A 160 7.19 -20.92 12.40
CA LYS A 160 7.77 -20.48 13.68
C LYS A 160 8.23 -19.02 13.55
N GLY A 161 8.40 -18.31 14.66
CA GLY A 161 8.90 -16.93 14.67
C GLY A 161 8.02 -15.98 15.48
N ARG A 162 8.65 -14.92 16.02
CA ARG A 162 8.01 -13.93 16.89
C ARG A 162 7.29 -12.82 16.12
N TYR A 163 7.80 -12.47 14.94
CA TYR A 163 7.38 -11.26 14.19
C TYR A 163 6.39 -11.57 13.06
N LYS A 164 5.57 -12.61 13.24
CA LYS A 164 4.62 -13.09 12.22
C LYS A 164 3.62 -12.01 11.78
N GLY A 165 3.55 -11.80 10.48
CA GLY A 165 2.63 -10.88 9.82
C GLY A 165 3.02 -9.41 9.96
N THR A 166 4.33 -9.14 10.00
CA THR A 166 4.89 -7.78 10.13
C THR A 166 5.99 -7.53 9.09
N PHE A 167 6.39 -6.26 8.89
CA PHE A 167 7.52 -5.87 8.02
C PHE A 167 8.80 -6.58 8.43
N ARG A 168 9.08 -6.69 9.74
CA ARG A 168 10.23 -7.48 10.24
C ARG A 168 10.10 -8.96 9.91
N GLY A 169 8.91 -9.54 10.08
CA GLY A 169 8.68 -10.94 9.71
C GLY A 169 8.88 -11.21 8.22
N LEU A 170 8.49 -10.26 7.37
CA LEU A 170 8.76 -10.31 5.93
C LEU A 170 10.25 -10.19 5.63
N SER A 171 10.97 -9.31 6.34
CA SER A 171 12.43 -9.17 6.21
C SER A 171 13.16 -10.48 6.53
N GLU A 172 12.71 -11.25 7.52
CA GLU A 172 13.25 -12.58 7.85
C GLU A 172 13.06 -13.62 6.72
N LYS A 173 12.26 -13.31 5.69
CA LYS A 173 12.06 -14.18 4.52
C LYS A 173 12.89 -13.77 3.30
N ILE A 174 13.64 -12.68 3.36
CA ILE A 174 14.51 -12.24 2.27
C ILE A 174 15.50 -13.32 1.80
N PRO A 175 16.14 -14.13 2.67
CA PRO A 175 16.98 -15.23 2.20
C PRO A 175 16.25 -16.24 1.31
N TYR A 176 15.01 -16.59 1.69
CA TYR A 176 14.16 -17.47 0.88
C TYR A 176 13.73 -16.82 -0.43
N LEU A 177 13.36 -15.53 -0.41
CA LEU A 177 12.99 -14.79 -1.62
C LEU A 177 14.17 -14.74 -2.61
N LYS A 178 15.39 -14.53 -2.10
CA LYS A 178 16.61 -14.57 -2.90
C LYS A 178 16.89 -15.97 -3.46
N GLU A 179 16.71 -17.02 -2.66
CA GLU A 179 16.81 -18.41 -3.11
C GLU A 179 15.77 -18.76 -4.19
N LEU A 180 14.55 -18.23 -4.07
CA LEU A 180 13.49 -18.36 -5.07
C LEU A 180 13.86 -17.68 -6.40
N GLY A 181 14.83 -16.76 -6.40
CA GLY A 181 15.35 -16.09 -7.60
C GLY A 181 14.57 -14.83 -8.01
N ILE A 182 13.70 -14.32 -7.14
CA ILE A 182 12.94 -13.09 -7.41
C ILE A 182 13.85 -11.89 -7.18
N ASN A 183 13.66 -10.83 -7.96
CA ASN A 183 14.44 -9.59 -7.84
C ASN A 183 13.56 -8.33 -7.73
N GLY A 184 12.23 -8.49 -7.78
CA GLY A 184 11.28 -7.46 -7.40
C GLY A 184 10.20 -8.03 -6.48
N LEU A 185 9.99 -7.40 -5.33
CA LEU A 185 8.93 -7.73 -4.39
C LEU A 185 7.80 -6.70 -4.52
N GLU A 186 6.62 -7.14 -4.92
CA GLU A 186 5.42 -6.31 -4.94
C GLU A 186 4.63 -6.55 -3.65
N ILE A 187 4.44 -5.51 -2.83
CA ILE A 187 3.63 -5.61 -1.61
C ILE A 187 2.25 -5.01 -1.84
N MET A 188 1.22 -5.74 -1.42
CA MET A 188 -0.15 -5.26 -1.29
C MET A 188 -0.22 -4.03 -0.37
N PRO A 189 -1.33 -3.24 -0.38
CA PRO A 189 -1.46 -2.02 0.39
C PRO A 189 -0.86 -2.08 1.80
N ALA A 190 0.19 -1.29 2.00
CA ALA A 190 0.92 -1.19 3.27
C ALA A 190 0.86 0.22 3.88
N TYR A 191 0.05 1.12 3.31
CA TYR A 191 -0.35 2.37 3.95
C TYR A 191 -1.41 2.10 5.04
N GLU A 192 -1.64 3.03 5.96
CA GLU A 192 -2.61 2.82 7.03
C GLU A 192 -4.05 2.89 6.49
N PHE A 193 -4.86 1.92 6.87
CA PHE A 193 -6.26 1.78 6.43
C PHE A 193 -7.08 1.09 7.51
N TRP A 194 -8.41 1.22 7.39
CA TRP A 194 -9.34 0.56 8.29
C TRP A 194 -9.65 -0.87 7.85
N GLU A 195 -9.32 -1.84 8.71
CA GLU A 195 -9.62 -3.26 8.52
C GLU A 195 -11.08 -3.59 8.80
N ILE A 196 -11.70 -2.87 9.74
CA ILE A 196 -13.11 -3.01 10.10
C ILE A 196 -13.84 -1.79 9.52
N PRO A 197 -15.02 -1.96 8.90
CA PRO A 197 -15.85 -0.84 8.46
C PRO A 197 -15.99 0.19 9.59
N VAL A 198 -15.72 1.44 9.26
CA VAL A 198 -15.73 2.54 10.23
C VAL A 198 -17.17 2.81 10.69
N PRO A 199 -17.44 3.02 11.99
CA PRO A 199 -18.75 3.44 12.49
C PRO A 199 -19.33 4.65 11.74
N ALA A 200 -20.65 4.66 11.51
CA ALA A 200 -21.38 5.67 10.74
C ALA A 200 -21.16 7.12 11.24
N ALA A 201 -20.85 7.33 12.52
CA ALA A 201 -20.56 8.65 13.09
C ALA A 201 -19.31 9.32 12.49
N LEU A 202 -18.29 8.54 12.11
CA LEU A 202 -17.14 9.05 11.37
C LEU A 202 -17.49 9.25 9.88
N GLU A 203 -18.54 8.63 9.37
CA GLU A 203 -18.96 8.70 7.97
C GLU A 203 -19.48 10.08 7.56
N ASN A 204 -20.17 10.77 8.46
CA ASN A 204 -20.75 12.09 8.23
C ASN A 204 -19.73 13.26 8.29
N GLY A 205 -18.52 13.01 8.85
CA GLY A 205 -17.43 14.00 8.96
C GLY A 205 -16.21 13.75 8.05
N LYS A 206 -16.28 12.75 7.16
CA LYS A 206 -15.12 12.26 6.38
C LYS A 206 -14.65 13.23 5.28
N MET A 207 -13.35 13.53 5.26
CA MET A 207 -12.60 13.97 4.07
C MET A 207 -12.24 12.80 3.15
N ILE A 208 -12.31 11.56 3.65
CA ILE A 208 -11.99 10.33 2.89
C ILE A 208 -13.20 9.38 2.96
N ARG A 209 -13.90 9.14 1.84
CA ARG A 209 -15.07 8.22 1.80
C ARG A 209 -14.62 6.76 1.79
N MET A 210 -15.21 5.93 2.64
CA MET A 210 -14.89 4.49 2.74
C MET A 210 -16.15 3.69 2.44
N ARG A 211 -16.13 2.86 1.39
CA ARG A 211 -17.23 1.97 1.03
C ARG A 211 -16.85 0.55 1.44
N GLN A 212 -17.48 -0.03 2.46
CA GLN A 212 -17.23 -1.42 2.89
C GLN A 212 -18.54 -2.10 3.31
N GLU A 213 -18.68 -3.41 3.03
CA GLU A 213 -19.80 -4.23 3.48
C GLU A 213 -19.69 -4.52 4.99
N TRP A 214 -20.78 -4.33 5.74
CA TRP A 214 -20.82 -4.61 7.17
C TRP A 214 -20.55 -6.10 7.47
N GLY A 215 -19.69 -6.38 8.47
CA GLY A 215 -19.42 -7.74 8.97
C GLY A 215 -18.26 -8.50 8.31
N ARG A 216 -17.53 -7.90 7.35
CA ARG A 216 -16.33 -8.49 6.75
C ARG A 216 -15.09 -7.64 7.05
N LEU A 217 -13.99 -8.31 7.38
CA LEU A 217 -12.69 -7.65 7.56
C LEU A 217 -12.08 -7.36 6.20
N ASN A 218 -11.70 -6.11 5.98
CA ASN A 218 -10.81 -5.74 4.89
C ASN A 218 -9.39 -6.22 5.21
N PHE A 219 -9.06 -7.41 4.71
CA PHE A 219 -7.73 -7.98 4.86
C PHE A 219 -6.71 -7.28 3.96
N TRP A 220 -7.07 -7.08 2.68
CA TRP A 220 -6.17 -6.66 1.60
C TRP A 220 -5.80 -5.19 1.59
N GLY A 221 -6.67 -4.31 2.10
CA GLY A 221 -6.36 -2.88 2.23
C GLY A 221 -6.65 -2.04 1.00
N TYR A 222 -7.29 -2.57 -0.05
CA TYR A 222 -7.75 -1.79 -1.21
C TYR A 222 -8.95 -0.91 -0.85
N THR A 223 -8.67 0.13 -0.08
CA THR A 223 -9.65 1.09 0.41
C THR A 223 -8.96 2.43 0.63
N ALA A 224 -9.78 3.44 0.85
CA ALA A 224 -9.29 4.76 1.19
C ALA A 224 -8.59 4.74 2.57
N GLY A 225 -7.47 5.45 2.72
CA GLY A 225 -6.64 5.36 3.92
C GLY A 225 -5.79 6.59 4.19
N TYR A 226 -4.92 6.50 5.20
CA TYR A 226 -3.92 7.52 5.53
C TYR A 226 -2.64 7.21 4.76
N TYR A 227 -2.60 7.73 3.53
CA TYR A 227 -1.61 7.34 2.52
C TYR A 227 -0.16 7.70 2.87
N PHE A 228 0.08 8.62 3.80
CA PHE A 228 1.43 9.04 4.24
C PHE A 228 1.95 8.21 5.44
N ALA A 229 1.14 7.33 6.00
CA ALA A 229 1.52 6.52 7.16
C ALA A 229 1.70 5.05 6.75
N PRO A 230 2.81 4.39 7.11
CA PRO A 230 2.89 2.94 7.03
C PRO A 230 1.90 2.31 8.00
N LYS A 231 1.34 1.17 7.61
CA LYS A 231 0.36 0.44 8.39
C LYS A 231 0.93 0.02 9.74
N SER A 232 0.40 0.61 10.81
CA SER A 232 0.89 0.41 12.18
C SER A 232 0.75 -1.04 12.63
N SER A 233 -0.35 -1.71 12.26
CA SER A 233 -0.59 -3.11 12.57
C SER A 233 0.27 -4.11 11.78
N TYR A 234 1.06 -3.64 10.82
CA TYR A 234 2.10 -4.43 10.13
C TYR A 234 3.49 -4.21 10.73
N ALA A 235 3.64 -3.40 11.78
CA ALA A 235 4.89 -3.29 12.51
C ALA A 235 4.89 -4.19 13.74
N SER A 236 6.04 -4.79 14.04
CA SER A 236 6.28 -5.52 15.28
C SER A 236 6.77 -4.62 16.42
N SER A 237 7.21 -3.41 16.08
CA SER A 237 7.68 -2.37 16.99
C SER A 237 6.74 -1.18 17.05
N ALA A 238 6.91 -0.30 18.04
CA ALA A 238 6.17 0.96 18.17
C ALA A 238 6.55 2.03 17.11
N ASN A 239 7.48 1.70 16.20
CA ASN A 239 7.96 2.59 15.15
C ASN A 239 7.79 1.95 13.76
N PRO A 240 6.57 2.00 13.20
CA PRO A 240 6.31 1.43 11.87
C PRO A 240 7.13 2.08 10.75
N ILE A 241 7.47 3.37 10.90
CA ILE A 241 8.31 4.10 9.95
C ILE A 241 9.68 3.45 9.83
N LEU A 242 10.41 3.35 10.95
CA LEU A 242 11.75 2.76 10.95
C LEU A 242 11.73 1.28 10.55
N GLU A 243 10.69 0.53 10.94
CA GLU A 243 10.57 -0.88 10.56
C GLU A 243 10.35 -1.07 9.06
N PHE A 244 9.55 -0.21 8.42
CA PHE A 244 9.39 -0.20 6.97
C PHE A 244 10.69 0.19 6.26
N GLN A 245 11.38 1.25 6.73
CA GLN A 245 12.68 1.65 6.16
C GLN A 245 13.70 0.50 6.21
N ARG A 246 13.71 -0.27 7.32
CA ARG A 246 14.57 -1.44 7.46
C ARG A 246 14.22 -2.57 6.50
N LEU A 247 12.93 -2.79 6.22
CA LEU A 247 12.49 -3.75 5.21
C LEU A 247 13.06 -3.36 3.84
N VAL A 248 12.85 -2.11 3.42
CA VAL A 248 13.35 -1.61 2.12
C VAL A 248 14.87 -1.76 2.04
N ARG A 249 15.61 -1.26 3.04
CA ARG A 249 17.07 -1.38 3.07
C ARG A 249 17.54 -2.85 3.00
N SER A 250 16.88 -3.75 3.73
CA SER A 250 17.23 -5.17 3.70
C SER A 250 16.97 -5.82 2.34
N LEU A 251 15.96 -5.35 1.60
CA LEU A 251 15.69 -5.80 0.22
C LEU A 251 16.77 -5.27 -0.73
N HIS A 252 17.14 -3.99 -0.62
CA HIS A 252 18.22 -3.40 -1.41
C HIS A 252 19.56 -4.11 -1.18
N ASP A 253 19.93 -4.37 0.09
CA ASP A 253 21.13 -5.13 0.46
C ASP A 253 21.12 -6.55 -0.16
N ALA A 254 19.93 -7.11 -0.41
CA ALA A 254 19.76 -8.40 -1.06
C ALA A 254 19.72 -8.34 -2.60
N GLY A 255 19.68 -7.14 -3.18
CA GLY A 255 19.51 -6.90 -4.62
C GLY A 255 18.07 -7.03 -5.12
N ILE A 256 17.09 -6.78 -4.25
CA ILE A 256 15.66 -6.89 -4.54
C ILE A 256 15.02 -5.50 -4.47
N GLU A 257 14.29 -5.11 -5.52
CA GLU A 257 13.48 -3.88 -5.50
C GLU A 257 12.16 -4.08 -4.75
N LEU A 258 11.67 -3.03 -4.08
CA LEU A 258 10.34 -2.99 -3.48
C LEU A 258 9.38 -2.14 -4.33
N ILE A 259 8.30 -2.77 -4.80
CA ILE A 259 7.15 -2.11 -5.42
C ILE A 259 6.00 -2.11 -4.42
N MET A 260 5.40 -0.95 -4.17
CA MET A 260 4.28 -0.82 -3.24
C MET A 260 2.96 -0.56 -3.97
N GLU A 261 1.92 -1.32 -3.64
CA GLU A 261 0.59 -1.07 -4.15
C GLU A 261 -0.11 0.09 -3.44
N PHE A 262 -0.76 0.93 -4.24
CA PHE A 262 -1.67 1.97 -3.78
C PHE A 262 -3.03 1.84 -4.43
N PHE A 263 -4.08 2.00 -3.62
CA PHE A 263 -5.44 2.15 -4.12
C PHE A 263 -5.96 3.56 -3.83
N PHE A 264 -6.21 4.32 -4.90
CA PHE A 264 -6.77 5.66 -4.84
C PHE A 264 -8.19 5.65 -5.41
N PRO A 265 -9.23 5.82 -4.57
CA PRO A 265 -10.59 6.00 -5.07
C PRO A 265 -10.72 7.37 -5.77
N LYS A 266 -11.76 7.54 -6.58
CA LYS A 266 -11.98 8.73 -7.42
C LYS A 266 -12.01 10.06 -6.65
N GLU A 267 -12.33 10.02 -5.35
CA GLU A 267 -12.43 11.21 -4.51
C GLU A 267 -11.06 11.77 -4.09
N VAL A 268 -9.97 11.01 -4.24
CA VAL A 268 -8.64 11.49 -3.87
C VAL A 268 -8.15 12.51 -4.90
N ASN A 269 -7.77 13.69 -4.41
CA ASN A 269 -7.21 14.75 -5.24
C ASN A 269 -5.95 14.24 -5.98
N PRO A 270 -5.86 14.38 -7.32
CA PRO A 270 -4.69 13.93 -8.08
C PRO A 270 -3.37 14.54 -7.60
N VAL A 271 -3.38 15.79 -7.12
CA VAL A 271 -2.18 16.44 -6.55
C VAL A 271 -1.73 15.71 -5.28
N ALA A 272 -2.67 15.28 -4.43
CA ALA A 272 -2.36 14.48 -3.24
C ALA A 272 -1.75 13.12 -3.61
N VAL A 273 -2.23 12.49 -4.69
CA VAL A 273 -1.62 11.25 -5.23
C VAL A 273 -0.14 11.48 -5.56
N LEU A 274 0.19 12.53 -6.31
CA LEU A 274 1.59 12.88 -6.61
C LEU A 274 2.42 13.10 -5.35
N GLU A 275 1.88 13.82 -4.36
CA GLU A 275 2.57 14.08 -3.10
C GLU A 275 2.83 12.80 -2.30
N VAL A 276 1.88 11.86 -2.27
CA VAL A 276 2.05 10.53 -1.67
C VAL A 276 3.21 9.80 -2.35
N LEU A 277 3.20 9.68 -3.68
CA LEU A 277 4.24 8.94 -4.40
C LEU A 277 5.63 9.55 -4.21
N ARG A 278 5.74 10.88 -4.33
CA ARG A 278 6.99 11.61 -4.04
C ARG A 278 7.43 11.40 -2.58
N PHE A 279 6.50 11.40 -1.64
CA PHE A 279 6.79 11.18 -0.22
C PHE A 279 7.35 9.78 0.02
N TRP A 280 6.76 8.73 -0.54
CA TRP A 280 7.25 7.36 -0.38
C TRP A 280 8.59 7.14 -1.09
N LYS A 281 8.76 7.71 -2.28
CA LYS A 281 10.04 7.67 -2.99
C LYS A 281 11.16 8.35 -2.18
N TRP A 282 10.90 9.56 -1.70
CA TRP A 282 11.89 10.37 -1.00
C TRP A 282 12.23 9.86 0.40
N ASN A 283 11.22 9.45 1.17
CA ASN A 283 11.41 9.15 2.61
C ASN A 283 11.62 7.67 2.90
N TYR A 284 11.14 6.80 2.02
CA TYR A 284 11.15 5.35 2.19
C TYR A 284 11.97 4.62 1.13
N HIS A 285 12.50 5.32 0.13
CA HIS A 285 13.30 4.74 -0.95
C HIS A 285 12.58 3.62 -1.72
N VAL A 286 11.24 3.64 -1.76
CA VAL A 286 10.45 2.69 -2.55
C VAL A 286 10.88 2.80 -4.03
N ASP A 287 11.09 1.67 -4.69
CA ASP A 287 11.59 1.61 -6.07
C ASP A 287 10.50 1.83 -7.11
N GLY A 288 9.27 1.43 -6.77
CA GLY A 288 8.13 1.58 -7.65
C GLY A 288 6.76 1.51 -6.98
N PHE A 289 5.74 1.83 -7.75
CA PHE A 289 4.35 1.83 -7.32
C PHE A 289 3.48 1.11 -8.32
N HIS A 290 2.63 0.22 -7.83
CA HIS A 290 1.53 -0.33 -8.61
C HIS A 290 0.24 0.39 -8.21
N LEU A 291 -0.31 1.15 -9.16
CA LEU A 291 -1.36 2.14 -8.93
C LEU A 291 -2.71 1.61 -9.40
N LEU A 292 -3.65 1.55 -8.46
CA LEU A 292 -4.99 1.02 -8.66
C LEU A 292 -6.05 2.05 -8.27
N GLY A 293 -7.24 1.92 -8.86
CA GLY A 293 -8.40 2.74 -8.55
C GLY A 293 -8.61 3.93 -9.49
N GLU A 294 -9.84 4.45 -9.48
CA GLU A 294 -10.31 5.52 -10.39
C GLU A 294 -9.69 6.90 -10.09
N GLY A 295 -9.03 7.08 -8.94
CA GLY A 295 -8.33 8.31 -8.59
C GLY A 295 -6.94 8.43 -9.20
N VAL A 296 -6.47 7.42 -9.95
CA VAL A 296 -5.15 7.41 -10.56
C VAL A 296 -5.17 8.09 -11.92
N TRP A 297 -4.24 9.02 -12.14
CA TRP A 297 -4.05 9.74 -13.40
C TRP A 297 -2.63 9.47 -13.93
N PRO A 298 -2.40 8.35 -14.65
CA PRO A 298 -1.07 7.91 -15.05
C PRO A 298 -0.29 8.98 -15.83
N ASP A 299 -0.93 9.67 -16.78
CA ASP A 299 -0.28 10.67 -17.62
C ASP A 299 0.33 11.82 -16.82
N MET A 300 -0.34 12.23 -15.73
CA MET A 300 0.16 13.28 -14.84
C MET A 300 1.35 12.78 -14.02
N ILE A 301 1.30 11.54 -13.56
CA ILE A 301 2.36 10.91 -12.76
C ILE A 301 3.60 10.65 -13.62
N LEU A 302 3.43 10.23 -14.87
CA LEU A 302 4.52 9.93 -15.80
C LEU A 302 5.31 11.18 -16.24
N ARG A 303 4.68 12.35 -16.17
CA ARG A 303 5.31 13.66 -16.44
C ARG A 303 6.03 14.25 -15.22
N ASP A 304 5.94 13.60 -14.07
CA ASP A 304 6.59 14.07 -12.86
C ASP A 304 8.12 13.89 -12.90
N PRO A 305 8.91 14.96 -12.70
CA PRO A 305 10.37 14.86 -12.78
C PRO A 305 10.99 14.08 -11.61
N MET A 306 10.37 14.05 -10.43
CA MET A 306 10.88 13.30 -9.27
C MET A 306 10.64 11.80 -9.39
N LEU A 307 9.66 11.38 -10.20
CA LEU A 307 9.28 9.98 -10.39
C LEU A 307 9.83 9.36 -11.68
N ARG A 308 10.68 10.09 -12.43
CA ARG A 308 11.18 9.64 -13.74
C ARG A 308 12.00 8.34 -13.69
N ASN A 309 12.66 8.06 -12.57
CA ASN A 309 13.42 6.82 -12.30
C ASN A 309 12.70 5.87 -11.32
N THR A 310 11.40 6.09 -11.12
CA THR A 310 10.56 5.25 -10.27
C THR A 310 9.70 4.38 -11.16
N LYS A 311 9.62 3.08 -10.83
CA LYS A 311 8.78 2.14 -11.56
C LYS A 311 7.31 2.40 -11.30
N LEU A 312 6.51 2.44 -12.35
CA LEU A 312 5.06 2.58 -12.26
C LEU A 312 4.40 1.39 -12.95
N ILE A 313 3.52 0.69 -12.26
CA ILE A 313 2.64 -0.33 -12.85
C ILE A 313 1.22 0.25 -12.85
N VAL A 314 0.59 0.31 -14.02
CA VAL A 314 -0.73 0.92 -14.22
C VAL A 314 -1.64 0.02 -15.06
N GLY A 315 -2.95 0.25 -15.02
CA GLY A 315 -3.91 -0.48 -15.88
C GLY A 315 -3.86 -0.10 -17.35
N GLY A 316 -3.28 1.06 -17.68
CA GLY A 316 -3.14 1.59 -19.04
C GLY A 316 -2.88 3.09 -19.01
N PHE A 317 -2.42 3.64 -20.15
CA PHE A 317 -2.20 5.08 -20.35
C PHE A 317 -2.11 5.40 -21.85
N ASP A 318 -2.20 6.68 -22.22
CA ASP A 318 -2.04 7.11 -23.61
C ASP A 318 -0.55 7.35 -23.93
N ASN A 319 0.05 6.41 -24.66
CA ASN A 319 1.46 6.49 -25.08
C ASN A 319 1.75 7.77 -25.89
N HIS A 320 0.86 8.18 -26.77
CA HIS A 320 1.09 9.35 -27.64
C HIS A 320 0.95 10.65 -26.86
N ALA A 321 0.02 10.71 -25.91
CA ALA A 321 -0.12 11.88 -25.04
C ALA A 321 1.08 12.04 -24.10
N VAL A 322 1.62 10.94 -23.56
CA VAL A 322 2.75 11.00 -22.62
C VAL A 322 4.09 11.16 -23.34
N TYR A 323 4.25 10.54 -24.51
CA TYR A 323 5.50 10.49 -25.26
C TYR A 323 5.31 10.95 -26.72
N PRO A 324 5.01 12.24 -26.96
CA PRO A 324 4.73 12.76 -28.30
C PRO A 324 5.96 12.67 -29.23
N ASP A 325 7.17 12.76 -28.68
CA ASP A 325 8.44 12.74 -29.43
C ASP A 325 9.01 11.31 -29.63
N GLY A 326 8.21 10.29 -29.33
CA GLY A 326 8.62 8.89 -29.39
C GLY A 326 8.99 8.29 -28.01
N PRO A 327 9.30 6.99 -27.96
CA PRO A 327 9.42 6.24 -26.72
C PRO A 327 10.51 6.79 -25.79
N PRO A 328 10.32 6.68 -24.46
CA PRO A 328 11.30 7.16 -23.51
C PRO A 328 12.58 6.32 -23.57
N LYS A 329 13.73 6.95 -23.27
CA LYS A 329 15.01 6.23 -23.14
C LYS A 329 14.99 5.18 -22.02
N LEU A 330 14.27 5.46 -20.93
CA LEU A 330 14.09 4.57 -19.80
C LEU A 330 12.60 4.21 -19.72
N ARG A 331 12.29 2.92 -19.82
CA ARG A 331 10.95 2.39 -19.57
C ARG A 331 10.72 2.33 -18.06
N ASN A 332 10.21 3.41 -17.49
CA ASN A 332 9.85 3.48 -16.07
C ASN A 332 8.39 3.11 -15.80
N VAL A 333 7.60 2.79 -16.84
CA VAL A 333 6.21 2.33 -16.71
C VAL A 333 5.99 0.95 -17.31
N ALA A 334 5.13 0.16 -16.69
CA ALA A 334 4.63 -1.10 -17.19
C ALA A 334 3.10 -1.17 -17.09
N VAL A 335 2.48 -1.90 -18.01
CA VAL A 335 1.03 -2.14 -18.02
C VAL A 335 0.74 -3.56 -17.53
N SER A 336 -0.18 -3.67 -16.58
CA SER A 336 -0.63 -4.98 -16.07
C SER A 336 -1.63 -5.61 -17.03
N HIS A 337 -1.28 -6.75 -17.63
CA HIS A 337 -1.99 -7.28 -18.79
C HIS A 337 -3.00 -8.39 -18.42
N TYR A 338 -4.22 -8.00 -18.02
CA TYR A 338 -5.32 -8.95 -17.71
C TYR A 338 -5.64 -9.91 -18.88
N GLY A 339 -5.44 -9.47 -20.12
CA GLY A 339 -5.63 -10.33 -21.29
C GLY A 339 -4.68 -11.52 -21.34
N PHE A 340 -3.50 -11.42 -20.73
CA PHE A 340 -2.50 -12.51 -20.69
C PHE A 340 -3.00 -13.62 -19.78
N GLU A 341 -3.47 -13.25 -18.58
CA GLU A 341 -4.07 -14.18 -17.63
C GLU A 341 -5.20 -14.98 -18.29
N GLN A 342 -6.17 -14.29 -18.89
CA GLN A 342 -7.34 -14.94 -19.49
C GLN A 342 -6.96 -15.85 -20.65
N THR A 343 -6.11 -15.35 -21.56
CA THR A 343 -5.70 -16.11 -22.76
C THR A 343 -4.91 -17.35 -22.40
N MET A 344 -3.92 -17.23 -21.50
CA MET A 344 -3.10 -18.37 -21.08
C MET A 344 -3.91 -19.39 -20.30
N ARG A 345 -4.85 -18.96 -19.45
CA ARG A 345 -5.76 -19.88 -18.75
C ARG A 345 -6.65 -20.67 -19.70
N ARG A 346 -7.20 -20.00 -20.72
CA ARG A 346 -8.01 -20.63 -21.77
C ARG A 346 -7.20 -21.61 -22.60
N LEU A 347 -5.98 -21.22 -22.98
CA LEU A 347 -5.05 -22.11 -23.68
C LEU A 347 -4.72 -23.37 -22.85
N LEU A 348 -4.37 -23.20 -21.57
CA LEU A 348 -3.98 -24.31 -20.69
C LEU A 348 -5.13 -25.26 -20.33
N LYS A 349 -6.38 -24.79 -20.37
CA LYS A 349 -7.57 -25.65 -20.21
C LYS A 349 -8.12 -26.17 -21.54
N SER A 350 -7.37 -25.99 -22.62
CA SER A 350 -7.67 -26.50 -23.97
C SER A 350 -8.93 -25.89 -24.62
N ASP A 351 -9.20 -24.61 -24.40
CA ASP A 351 -10.18 -23.89 -25.23
C ASP A 351 -9.66 -23.81 -26.68
N GLU A 352 -10.57 -23.98 -27.64
CA GLU A 352 -10.26 -23.89 -29.07
C GLU A 352 -9.74 -22.49 -29.46
N ASP A 353 -8.91 -22.43 -30.50
CA ASP A 353 -8.41 -21.20 -31.14
C ASP A 353 -7.59 -20.23 -30.26
N MET A 354 -6.99 -20.69 -29.16
CA MET A 354 -6.21 -19.82 -28.26
C MET A 354 -4.74 -19.59 -28.68
N LEU A 355 -4.18 -20.44 -29.53
CA LEU A 355 -2.75 -20.39 -29.88
C LEU A 355 -2.32 -19.06 -30.54
N PRO A 356 -3.04 -18.51 -31.53
CA PRO A 356 -2.66 -17.23 -32.15
C PRO A 356 -2.65 -16.07 -31.14
N ALA A 357 -3.66 -15.99 -30.27
CA ALA A 357 -3.76 -14.96 -29.24
C ALA A 357 -2.61 -15.08 -28.22
N ALA A 358 -2.31 -16.29 -27.75
CA ALA A 358 -1.22 -16.54 -26.82
C ALA A 358 0.14 -16.15 -27.42
N LEU A 359 0.41 -16.54 -28.67
CA LEU A 359 1.64 -16.16 -29.37
C LEU A 359 1.77 -14.65 -29.54
N GLY A 360 0.67 -13.96 -29.82
CA GLY A 360 0.64 -12.50 -29.90
C GLY A 360 1.08 -11.85 -28.58
N LEU A 361 0.49 -12.28 -27.47
CA LEU A 361 0.79 -11.73 -26.14
C LEU A 361 2.20 -12.10 -25.65
N ILE A 362 2.67 -13.33 -25.88
CA ILE A 362 4.04 -13.74 -25.50
C ILE A 362 5.11 -12.89 -26.22
N ARG A 363 4.82 -12.43 -27.43
CA ARG A 363 5.75 -11.62 -28.25
C ARG A 363 5.59 -10.13 -28.03
N GLU A 364 4.61 -9.71 -27.22
CA GLU A 364 4.36 -8.30 -26.96
C GLU A 364 5.53 -7.69 -26.18
N ASN A 365 6.18 -6.68 -26.76
CA ASN A 365 7.26 -5.94 -26.12
C ASN A 365 7.29 -4.49 -26.64
N PRO A 366 6.39 -3.62 -26.16
CA PRO A 366 6.31 -2.24 -26.61
C PRO A 366 7.58 -1.47 -26.26
N SER A 367 8.00 -0.57 -27.17
CA SER A 367 9.17 0.29 -26.92
C SER A 367 8.90 1.34 -25.83
N ALA A 368 7.64 1.69 -25.60
CA ALA A 368 7.25 2.75 -24.67
C ALA A 368 7.13 2.31 -23.21
N HIS A 369 6.84 1.03 -22.95
CA HIS A 369 6.52 0.50 -21.62
C HIS A 369 6.83 -1.00 -21.50
N GLY A 370 6.97 -1.49 -20.27
CA GLY A 370 7.02 -2.92 -19.98
C GLY A 370 5.63 -3.55 -19.93
N VAL A 371 5.54 -4.87 -20.04
CA VAL A 371 4.28 -5.62 -19.90
C VAL A 371 4.42 -6.59 -18.75
N ILE A 372 3.50 -6.52 -17.78
CA ILE A 372 3.49 -7.46 -16.66
C ILE A 372 2.57 -8.63 -17.00
N HIS A 373 3.18 -9.79 -17.23
CA HIS A 373 2.46 -11.04 -17.46
C HIS A 373 2.27 -11.81 -16.15
N TYR A 374 1.05 -12.25 -15.91
CA TYR A 374 0.71 -13.10 -14.77
C TYR A 374 -0.45 -14.04 -15.13
N MET A 375 -0.52 -15.18 -14.43
CA MET A 375 -1.59 -16.17 -14.62
C MET A 375 -2.46 -16.33 -13.37
N ALA A 376 -2.11 -15.68 -12.26
CA ALA A 376 -2.92 -15.58 -11.06
C ALA A 376 -2.52 -14.32 -10.29
N SER A 377 -3.48 -13.77 -9.55
CA SER A 377 -3.28 -12.62 -8.68
C SER A 377 -4.07 -12.81 -7.38
N GLN A 378 -4.10 -11.78 -6.53
CA GLN A 378 -5.00 -11.73 -5.38
C GLN A 378 -6.48 -11.79 -5.76
N ASP A 379 -6.82 -11.35 -6.98
CA ASP A 379 -8.18 -11.37 -7.50
C ASP A 379 -8.44 -12.71 -8.21
N GLY A 380 -9.53 -13.37 -7.83
CA GLY A 380 -9.92 -14.66 -8.39
C GLY A 380 -9.21 -15.85 -7.77
N PHE A 381 -8.89 -16.85 -8.61
CA PHE A 381 -8.31 -18.12 -8.16
C PHE A 381 -6.79 -18.07 -8.03
N THR A 382 -6.27 -18.76 -7.01
CA THR A 382 -4.85 -19.11 -6.96
C THR A 382 -4.50 -20.09 -8.09
N MET A 383 -3.20 -20.21 -8.43
CA MET A 383 -2.74 -21.19 -9.42
C MET A 383 -3.20 -22.63 -9.10
N MET A 384 -3.30 -22.99 -7.82
CA MET A 384 -3.78 -24.31 -7.39
C MET A 384 -5.30 -24.46 -7.49
N ASP A 385 -6.06 -23.41 -7.16
CA ASP A 385 -7.52 -23.43 -7.26
C ASP A 385 -7.97 -23.51 -8.72
N MET A 386 -7.25 -22.83 -9.62
CA MET A 386 -7.49 -22.86 -11.07
C MET A 386 -7.57 -24.28 -11.64
N VAL A 387 -6.74 -25.20 -11.15
CA VAL A 387 -6.67 -26.59 -11.65
C VAL A 387 -7.46 -27.58 -10.79
N SER A 388 -8.04 -27.16 -9.65
CA SER A 388 -8.68 -28.08 -8.69
C SER A 388 -10.19 -27.88 -8.55
N MET A 389 -10.72 -26.68 -8.79
CA MET A 389 -12.12 -26.34 -8.49
C MET A 389 -13.14 -26.95 -9.48
N ILE A 390 -12.82 -27.05 -10.78
CA ILE A 390 -13.76 -27.62 -11.77
C ILE A 390 -13.82 -29.15 -11.67
N ILE A 391 -12.70 -29.81 -11.37
CA ILE A 391 -12.64 -31.27 -11.17
C ILE A 391 -13.50 -31.69 -9.96
N GLY A 392 -13.57 -30.86 -8.91
CA GLY A 392 -14.39 -31.11 -7.72
C GLY A 392 -15.91 -31.09 -7.99
N ILE A 393 -16.38 -30.23 -8.89
CA ILE A 393 -17.80 -30.14 -9.26
C ILE A 393 -18.20 -31.33 -10.13
N MET A 394 -17.36 -31.75 -11.09
CA MET A 394 -17.62 -32.97 -11.87
C MET A 394 -17.58 -34.24 -11.01
N ARG A 395 -16.76 -34.31 -9.95
CA ARG A 395 -16.71 -35.47 -9.04
C ARG A 395 -17.99 -35.67 -8.21
N ARG A 396 -18.81 -34.63 -7.98
CA ARG A 396 -20.11 -34.80 -7.29
C ARG A 396 -21.24 -35.23 -8.22
N THR A 397 -21.06 -35.10 -9.53
CA THR A 397 -22.12 -35.39 -10.51
C THR A 397 -21.79 -36.60 -11.38
N VAL A 398 -20.52 -37.05 -11.44
CA VAL A 398 -20.09 -38.18 -12.26
C VAL A 398 -19.13 -39.06 -11.47
N ARG A 399 -19.61 -40.25 -11.10
CA ARG A 399 -18.82 -41.34 -10.53
C ARG A 399 -18.01 -41.99 -11.66
N ILE A 400 -16.89 -41.41 -12.08
CA ILE A 400 -15.98 -42.05 -13.04
C ILE A 400 -14.53 -42.04 -12.53
N MET A 401 -13.91 -43.19 -12.80
CA MET A 401 -12.66 -43.83 -12.40
C MET A 401 -11.46 -42.96 -12.03
N ARG A 402 -10.73 -43.43 -11.00
CA ARG A 402 -9.33 -43.08 -10.72
C ARG A 402 -8.49 -43.27 -11.99
N MET A 403 -7.83 -42.21 -12.44
CA MET A 403 -6.58 -42.32 -13.20
C MET A 403 -5.48 -41.67 -12.36
N GLU A 404 -4.41 -42.42 -12.13
CA GLU A 404 -3.17 -41.93 -11.53
C GLU A 404 -2.50 -40.89 -12.46
N PRO A 405 -1.78 -39.91 -11.92
CA PRO A 405 -1.19 -38.84 -12.73
C PRO A 405 -0.02 -39.37 -13.57
N ALA A 406 -0.17 -39.34 -14.90
CA ALA A 406 0.94 -39.46 -15.84
C ALA A 406 1.42 -38.05 -16.23
N ILE A 407 2.72 -37.79 -16.04
CA ILE A 407 3.40 -36.59 -16.53
C ILE A 407 3.79 -36.83 -17.99
N ILE A 408 3.37 -35.94 -18.88
CA ILE A 408 3.78 -35.95 -20.30
C ILE A 408 4.87 -34.88 -20.47
N ILE A 409 6.08 -35.29 -20.83
CA ILE A 409 7.19 -34.42 -21.27
C ILE A 409 7.47 -34.75 -22.74
N PRO A 410 7.40 -33.78 -23.67
CA PRO A 410 7.70 -34.05 -25.07
C PRO A 410 9.22 -33.96 -25.36
N GLY A 411 9.78 -35.09 -25.82
CA GLY A 411 10.81 -35.12 -26.87
C GLY A 411 12.27 -35.40 -26.49
N THR A 412 12.64 -36.67 -26.34
CA THR A 412 13.72 -37.35 -27.10
C THR A 412 13.82 -38.82 -26.69
N VAL A 413 14.17 -39.66 -27.67
CA VAL A 413 14.11 -41.12 -27.64
C VAL A 413 15.25 -41.70 -26.80
N GLU A 414 14.93 -42.42 -25.71
CA GLU A 414 15.51 -43.73 -25.30
C GLU A 414 15.05 -44.12 -23.89
N TRP A 415 14.50 -45.33 -23.76
CA TRP A 415 13.91 -45.84 -22.51
C TRP A 415 14.95 -46.62 -21.70
N LYS A 416 15.30 -46.12 -20.51
CA LYS A 416 15.90 -46.92 -19.43
C LYS A 416 15.06 -46.81 -18.16
N VAL A 417 14.50 -47.93 -17.73
CA VAL A 417 13.78 -48.08 -16.46
C VAL A 417 14.80 -48.14 -15.31
N LEU A 418 14.67 -47.26 -14.32
CA LEU A 418 15.39 -47.39 -13.04
C LEU A 418 14.51 -48.17 -12.04
N PRO A 419 15.03 -49.24 -11.40
CA PRO A 419 14.25 -50.10 -10.51
C PRO A 419 14.16 -49.51 -9.09
N GLY A 420 12.95 -49.44 -8.53
CA GLY A 420 12.78 -49.27 -7.08
C GLY A 420 11.56 -48.46 -6.63
N ALA A 421 10.36 -49.01 -6.78
CA ALA A 421 9.23 -48.63 -5.93
C ALA A 421 8.33 -49.87 -5.75
N LYS A 422 8.47 -50.54 -4.60
CA LYS A 422 7.61 -51.64 -4.18
C LYS A 422 6.20 -51.11 -3.93
N GLN A 423 5.20 -51.76 -4.52
CA GLN A 423 3.80 -51.68 -4.13
C GLN A 423 3.65 -52.13 -2.67
N CYS A 424 2.98 -51.34 -1.86
CA CYS A 424 2.31 -51.84 -0.65
C CYS A 424 0.81 -51.80 -0.91
N ALA A 425 0.21 -52.99 -0.91
CA ALA A 425 -1.21 -53.25 -1.00
C ALA A 425 -1.89 -53.11 0.37
N ASN A 426 -3.21 -52.87 0.28
CA ASN A 426 -4.28 -52.83 1.28
C ASN A 426 -4.52 -51.52 2.02
#